data_AF-A0AAF0HYS8-F1
#
_entry.id   AF-A0AAF0HYS8-F1
#
_cell.length_a   1.000
_cell.length_b   1.000
_cell.length_c   1.000
_cell.angle_alpha   90.00
_cell.angle_beta   90.00
_cell.angle_gamma   90.00
#
_symmetry.space_group_name_H-M   'P 1'
#
loop_
_entity.id
_entity.type
_entity.pdbx_description
1 polymer ?
#
loop_
_entity_poly.entity_id
_entity_poly.type
_entity_poly.pdbx_seq_one_letter_code
_entity_poly.pdbx_strand_id
1 'polypeptide(L)'
;MTPAERAARALWALDTNQSDAMAQGDVPWQDYLPQVRTVLEMVHEPSEWMKEAGAEVVRYVGSDGTDFGYRQDAANIWRYMIDAMIKDVS
;
A
#
# COMPACT_ATOMS: atom_id res chain seq x y z
N MET A 1 -13.47 -6.74 1.64
CA MET A 1 -12.20 -7.06 0.97
C MET A 1 -11.21 -5.95 1.26
N THR A 2 -10.15 -6.24 2.01
CA THR A 2 -9.11 -5.27 2.37
C THR A 2 -8.22 -4.95 1.15
N PRO A 3 -7.46 -3.83 1.17
CA PRO A 3 -6.48 -3.55 0.12
C PRO A 3 -5.46 -4.68 -0.07
N ALA A 4 -5.03 -5.33 1.02
CA ALA A 4 -4.05 -6.39 0.95
C ALA A 4 -4.59 -7.69 0.35
N GLU A 5 -5.83 -8.07 0.69
CA GLU A 5 -6.53 -9.19 0.02
C GLU A 5 -6.66 -8.94 -1.49
N ARG A 6 -6.95 -7.70 -1.89
CA ARG A 6 -7.04 -7.31 -3.29
C ARG A 6 -5.69 -7.44 -4.00
N ALA A 7 -4.61 -7.01 -3.35
CA ALA A 7 -3.25 -7.15 -3.89
C ALA A 7 -2.83 -8.61 -4.02
N ALA A 8 -3.11 -9.45 -3.02
CA ALA A 8 -2.79 -10.87 -3.04
C ALA A 8 -3.54 -11.61 -4.16
N ARG A 9 -4.83 -11.30 -4.37
CA ARG A 9 -5.61 -11.81 -5.50
C ARG A 9 -5.06 -11.35 -6.85
N ALA A 10 -4.57 -10.12 -6.95
CA ALA A 10 -3.94 -9.61 -8.17
C ALA A 10 -2.62 -10.32 -8.48
N LEU A 11 -1.78 -10.58 -7.46
CA LEU A 11 -0.55 -11.37 -7.61
C LEU A 11 -0.85 -12.80 -8.06
N TRP A 12 -1.84 -13.45 -7.43
CA TRP A 12 -2.29 -14.77 -7.85
C TRP A 12 -2.78 -14.80 -9.31
N ALA A 13 -3.55 -13.79 -9.73
CA ALA A 13 -4.03 -13.69 -11.12
C ALA A 13 -2.89 -13.46 -12.13
N LEU A 14 -1.83 -12.75 -11.74
CA LEU A 14 -0.63 -12.58 -12.58
C LEU A 14 0.13 -13.89 -12.79
N ASP A 15 0.21 -14.72 -11.76
CA ASP A 15 0.94 -15.99 -11.77
C ASP A 15 0.14 -17.10 -12.48
N THR A 16 -1.17 -17.15 -12.26
CA THR A 16 -2.08 -18.10 -12.95
C THR A 16 -2.30 -17.76 -14.42
N ASN A 17 -2.22 -16.49 -14.84
CA ASN A 17 -2.18 -16.16 -16.27
C ASN A 17 -0.90 -16.66 -16.97
N GLN A 18 0.15 -17.03 -16.23
CA GLN A 18 1.36 -17.66 -16.78
C GLN A 18 1.29 -19.20 -16.76
N SER A 19 0.35 -19.77 -15.99
CA SER A 19 0.20 -21.21 -15.82
C SER A 19 -1.25 -21.60 -16.10
N ASP A 20 -1.52 -22.12 -17.31
CA ASP A 20 -2.78 -22.79 -17.67
C ASP A 20 -3.00 -24.02 -16.78
N ALA A 21 -3.43 -23.82 -15.53
CA ALA A 21 -3.69 -24.90 -14.59
C ALA A 21 -4.69 -24.50 -13.49
N MET A 22 -5.89 -25.05 -13.67
CA MET A 22 -6.85 -25.48 -12.62
C MET A 22 -7.68 -24.38 -11.95
N ALA A 23 -8.94 -24.21 -12.33
CA ALA A 23 -10.11 -25.03 -11.96
C ALA A 23 -10.50 -24.91 -10.48
N GLN A 24 -11.47 -24.03 -10.25
CA GLN A 24 -12.54 -24.06 -9.24
C GLN A 24 -12.30 -24.94 -7.99
N GLY A 25 -11.90 -24.31 -6.87
CA GLY A 25 -11.94 -24.91 -5.53
C GLY A 25 -10.78 -24.42 -4.67
N ASP A 26 -11.07 -23.51 -3.74
CA ASP A 26 -10.13 -22.72 -2.92
C ASP A 26 -9.04 -21.99 -3.70
N VAL A 27 -9.31 -20.70 -3.98
CA VAL A 27 -8.33 -19.79 -4.60
C VAL A 27 -7.18 -19.60 -3.61
N PRO A 28 -5.93 -20.05 -3.88
CA PRO A 28 -4.81 -20.02 -2.94
C PRO A 28 -4.17 -18.62 -2.85
N TRP A 29 -4.95 -17.55 -3.03
CA TRP A 29 -4.43 -16.18 -3.01
C TRP A 29 -3.84 -15.80 -1.64
N GLN A 30 -4.25 -16.47 -0.56
CA GLN A 30 -3.72 -16.24 0.79
C GLN A 30 -2.20 -16.51 0.86
N ASP A 31 -1.68 -17.42 0.03
CA ASP A 31 -0.24 -17.72 -0.06
C ASP A 31 0.58 -16.56 -0.64
N TYR A 32 -0.09 -15.53 -1.19
CA TYR A 32 0.53 -14.31 -1.69
C TYR A 32 0.54 -13.17 -0.65
N LEU A 33 -0.07 -13.34 0.53
CA LEU A 33 -0.07 -12.33 1.59
C LEU A 33 1.35 -11.98 2.09
N PRO A 34 2.29 -12.93 2.27
CA PRO A 34 3.67 -12.60 2.61
C PRO A 34 4.35 -11.69 1.58
N GLN A 35 4.10 -11.89 0.28
CA GLN A 35 4.63 -11.11 -0.82
C GLN A 35 4.05 -9.69 -0.80
N VAL A 36 2.74 -9.56 -0.56
CA VAL A 36 2.09 -8.26 -0.34
C VAL A 36 2.74 -7.54 0.84
N ARG A 37 2.94 -8.24 1.96
CA ARG A 37 3.60 -7.67 3.14
C ARG A 37 5.01 -7.16 2.82
N THR A 38 5.84 -7.93 2.13
CA THR A 38 7.18 -7.50 1.72
C THR A 38 7.13 -6.24 0.86
N VAL A 39 6.18 -6.14 -0.08
CA VAL A 39 6.03 -4.92 -0.89
C VAL A 39 5.62 -3.73 -0.02
N LEU A 40 4.68 -3.91 0.92
CA LEU A 40 4.26 -2.86 1.84
C LEU A 40 5.41 -2.37 2.72
N GLU A 41 6.22 -3.27 3.25
CA GLU A 41 7.43 -2.93 4.01
C GLU A 41 8.44 -2.14 3.15
N MET A 42 8.58 -2.48 1.86
CA MET A 42 9.48 -1.79 0.94
C MET A 42 9.00 -0.40 0.52
N VAL A 43 7.69 -0.18 0.43
CA VAL A 43 7.10 1.14 0.08
C VAL A 43 6.71 1.96 1.31
N HIS A 44 7.06 1.51 2.52
CA HIS A 44 6.73 2.20 3.76
C HIS A 44 7.28 3.63 3.80
N GLU A 45 8.47 3.87 3.25
CA GLU A 45 9.02 5.22 3.13
C GLU A 45 8.56 5.88 1.80
N PRO A 46 7.87 7.03 1.85
CA PRO A 46 7.42 7.70 0.64
C PRO A 46 8.56 8.46 -0.04
N SER A 47 8.53 8.49 -1.37
CA SER A 47 9.43 9.34 -2.17
C SER A 47 9.12 10.83 -2.00
N GLU A 48 10.06 11.70 -2.38
CA GLU A 48 9.84 13.16 -2.33
C GLU A 48 8.62 13.62 -3.14
N TRP A 49 8.38 13.01 -4.31
CA TRP A 49 7.19 13.31 -5.12
C TRP A 49 5.89 12.93 -4.42
N MET A 50 5.88 11.84 -3.64
CA MET A 50 4.71 11.45 -2.84
C MET A 50 4.48 12.41 -1.68
N LYS A 51 5.55 12.87 -1.03
CA LYS A 51 5.47 13.88 0.03
C LYS A 51 4.91 15.19 -0.50
N GLU A 52 5.34 15.62 -1.67
CA GLU A 52 4.84 16.85 -2.32
C GLU A 52 3.37 16.73 -2.71
N ALA A 53 2.96 15.61 -3.32
CA ALA A 53 1.56 15.37 -3.66
C ALA A 53 0.65 15.38 -2.42
N GLY A 54 1.08 14.76 -1.32
CA GLY A 54 0.31 14.78 -0.06
C GLY A 54 0.31 16.16 0.62
N ALA A 55 1.42 16.91 0.52
CA ALA A 55 1.55 18.25 1.11
C ALA A 55 0.50 19.23 0.57
N GLU A 56 0.08 19.11 -0.70
CA GLU A 56 -0.99 19.93 -1.26
C GLU A 56 -2.30 19.81 -0.48
N VAL A 57 -2.64 18.59 -0.04
CA VAL A 57 -3.83 18.33 0.76
C VAL A 57 -3.67 18.88 2.17
N VAL A 58 -2.49 18.71 2.79
CA VAL A 58 -2.24 19.21 4.15
C VAL A 58 -2.30 20.75 4.18
N ARG A 59 -1.72 21.42 3.17
CA ARG A 59 -1.81 22.88 3.00
C ARG A 59 -3.26 23.38 2.96
N TYR A 60 -4.15 22.64 2.31
CA TYR A 60 -5.56 23.00 2.20
C TYR A 60 -6.27 22.93 3.56
N VAL A 61 -5.90 21.98 4.42
CA VAL A 61 -6.53 21.76 5.73
C VAL A 61 -6.04 22.76 6.79
N GLY A 62 -4.79 23.23 6.70
CA GLY A 62 -4.26 24.25 7.59
C GLY A 62 -3.16 25.06 6.90
N SER A 63 -3.32 26.40 6.83
CA SER A 63 -2.47 27.29 6.05
C SER A 63 -1.25 27.86 6.79
N ASP A 64 -1.12 27.59 8.08
CA ASP A 64 -0.14 28.26 8.95
C ASP A 64 1.19 27.48 9.07
N GLY A 65 1.31 26.37 8.34
CA GLY A 65 2.48 25.51 8.31
C GLY A 65 3.56 25.97 7.32
N THR A 66 4.71 25.31 7.38
CA THR A 66 5.79 25.50 6.41
C THR A 66 5.74 24.41 5.33
N ASP A 67 6.28 24.68 4.13
CA ASP A 67 6.33 23.66 3.06
C ASP A 67 7.01 22.36 3.52
N PHE A 68 8.08 22.48 4.29
CA PHE A 68 8.74 21.35 4.93
C PHE A 68 7.82 20.59 5.90
N GLY A 69 7.08 21.32 6.74
CA GLY A 69 6.11 20.73 7.66
C GLY A 69 5.03 19.93 6.94
N TYR A 70 4.45 20.49 5.88
CA TYR A 70 3.42 19.82 5.08
C TYR A 70 3.90 18.54 4.42
N ARG A 71 5.12 18.55 3.86
CA ARG A 71 5.75 17.34 3.28
C ARG A 71 5.99 16.28 4.36
N GLN A 72 6.38 16.69 5.56
CA GLN A 72 6.62 15.75 6.66
C GLN A 72 5.31 15.17 7.21
N ASP A 73 4.26 15.96 7.31
CA ASP A 73 2.92 15.49 7.70
C ASP A 73 2.38 14.50 6.67
N ALA A 74 2.50 14.80 5.37
CA ALA A 74 2.17 13.88 4.30
C ALA A 74 2.95 12.57 4.40
N ALA A 75 4.26 12.64 4.70
CA ALA A 75 5.09 11.46 4.88
C ALA A 75 4.62 10.60 6.06
N ASN A 76 4.26 11.23 7.18
CA ASN A 76 3.78 10.53 8.36
C ASN A 76 2.42 9.86 8.12
N ILE A 77 1.49 10.57 7.46
CA ILE A 77 0.18 10.00 7.09
C ILE A 77 0.37 8.75 6.23
N TRP A 78 1.26 8.81 5.23
CA TRP A 78 1.59 7.65 4.41
C TRP A 78 2.08 6.46 5.24
N ARG A 79 3.10 6.67 6.09
CA ARG A 79 3.65 5.62 6.96
C ARG A 79 2.57 4.99 7.84
N TYR A 80 1.71 5.80 8.47
CA TYR A 80 0.61 5.30 9.29
C TYR A 80 -0.41 4.48 8.51
N MET A 81 -0.70 4.86 7.26
CA MET A 81 -1.57 4.07 6.39
C MET A 81 -0.94 2.73 6.01
N ILE A 82 0.35 2.71 5.68
CA ILE A 82 1.07 1.47 5.37
C ILE A 82 1.15 0.57 6.61
N ASP A 83 1.45 1.11 7.78
CA ASP A 83 1.43 0.36 9.06
C ASP A 83 0.05 -0.25 9.33
N ALA A 84 -1.02 0.50 9.06
CA ALA A 84 -2.39 -0.02 9.20
C ALA A 84 -2.66 -1.16 8.22
N MET A 85 -2.21 -1.04 6.96
CA MET A 85 -2.34 -2.11 5.97
C MET A 85 -1.51 -3.36 6.31
N ILE A 86 -0.33 -3.20 6.89
CA ILE A 86 0.52 -4.33 7.32
C ILE A 86 -0.19 -5.12 8.44
N LYS A 87 -0.93 -4.46 9.32
CA LYS A 87 -1.73 -5.13 10.37
C LYS A 87 -2.84 -6.00 9.80
N ASP A 88 -3.40 -5.66 8.63
CA ASP A 88 -4.44 -6.47 7.98
C ASP A 88 -3.92 -7.83 7.44
N VAL A 89 -2.59 -8.00 7.34
CA VAL A 89 -1.93 -9.23 6.84
C VAL A 89 -1.00 -9.88 7.86
N SER A 90 -1.02 -9.40 9.10
CA SER A 90 -0.21 -9.93 10.21
C SER A 90 -0.91 -11.04 10.97
#